data_AF-A0A934C689-F1
#
_entry.id   AF-A0A934C689-F1
#
_cell.length_a   1.000
_cell.length_b   1.000
_cell.length_c   1.000
_cell.angle_alpha   90.00
_cell.angle_beta   90.00
_cell.angle_gamma   90.00
#
_symmetry.space_group_name_H-M   'P 1'
#
loop_
_entity.id
_entity.type
_entity.pdbx_description
1 polymer ?
#
loop_
_entity_poly.entity_id
_entity_poly.type
_entity_poly.pdbx_seq_one_letter_code
_entity_poly.pdbx_strand_id
1 'polypeptide(L)'
;MNRPRPTRLAAFLSLGLGLALGIPGAAANDLRFSATLEKGDLADCGLPRLSSDQVAVIDALVRRDTLARGGTAAPAKDRVAAAVFSQRLTADERRTAGLTLLSPAESARLDAAVERYQNARLARTLLAPPTFVSPRPNLVPTERKKEREIHGSFSLSYGIGSGGYSEKSGSMTLQYENPEKGFAVSVGYTETHTKGGVPYYLTRDPLRP
;
A
#
# COMPACT_ATOMS: atom_id res chain seq x y z
N MET A 1 30.69 -7.19 50.11
CA MET A 1 29.24 -6.97 49.84
C MET A 1 29.00 -7.16 48.35
N ASN A 2 28.50 -8.33 47.96
CA ASN A 2 28.23 -8.71 46.57
C ASN A 2 26.72 -8.62 46.33
N ARG A 3 26.26 -7.79 45.37
CA ARG A 3 24.85 -7.77 44.97
C ARG A 3 24.67 -8.61 43.69
N PRO A 4 23.72 -9.56 43.64
CA PRO A 4 23.44 -10.35 42.45
C PRO A 4 22.71 -9.49 41.40
N ARG A 5 23.08 -9.66 40.13
CA ARG A 5 22.40 -9.04 38.98
C ARG A 5 21.18 -9.87 38.59
N PRO A 6 20.03 -9.25 38.25
CA PRO A 6 18.85 -9.98 37.81
C PRO A 6 19.01 -10.48 36.37
N THR A 7 18.96 -11.80 36.23
CA THR A 7 18.89 -12.53 34.96
C THR A 7 17.57 -12.19 34.27
N ARG A 8 17.62 -11.44 33.16
CA ARG A 8 16.44 -11.16 32.34
C ARG A 8 16.08 -12.40 31.54
N LEU A 9 14.98 -13.06 31.91
CA LEU A 9 14.31 -14.07 31.10
C LEU A 9 13.94 -13.47 29.74
N ALA A 10 14.53 -13.98 28.67
CA ALA A 10 14.10 -13.73 27.31
C ALA A 10 12.88 -14.61 27.03
N ALA A 11 11.69 -14.00 27.03
CA ALA A 11 10.48 -14.64 26.52
C ALA A 11 10.55 -14.69 25.00
N PHE A 12 10.80 -15.87 24.45
CA PHE A 12 10.65 -16.15 23.02
C PHE A 12 9.17 -16.18 22.67
N LEU A 13 8.68 -15.07 22.10
CA LEU A 13 7.37 -14.99 21.48
C LEU A 13 7.44 -15.69 20.12
N SER A 14 7.07 -16.97 20.07
CA SER A 14 6.92 -17.74 18.85
C SER A 14 5.70 -17.24 18.07
N LEU A 15 5.93 -16.26 17.19
CA LEU A 15 4.94 -15.83 16.21
C LEU A 15 4.80 -16.92 15.14
N GLY A 16 3.84 -17.82 15.35
CA GLY A 16 3.47 -18.84 14.39
C GLY A 16 2.96 -18.20 13.10
N LEU A 17 3.81 -18.17 12.07
CA LEU A 17 3.43 -17.80 10.72
C LEU A 17 2.62 -18.97 10.13
N GLY A 18 1.31 -18.94 10.35
CA GLY A 18 0.36 -19.86 9.73
C GLY A 18 0.36 -19.65 8.22
N LEU A 19 1.06 -20.52 7.51
CA LEU A 19 1.00 -20.63 6.05
C LEU A 19 -0.38 -21.17 5.68
N ALA A 20 -1.36 -20.28 5.53
CA ALA A 20 -2.67 -20.64 5.01
C ALA A 20 -2.53 -21.02 3.53
N LEU A 21 -2.51 -22.33 3.26
CA LEU A 21 -2.67 -22.91 1.92
C LEU A 21 -4.13 -22.68 1.45
N GLY A 22 -4.45 -21.44 1.08
CA GLY A 22 -5.69 -21.13 0.40
C GLY A 22 -5.65 -21.68 -1.03
N ILE A 23 -6.52 -22.64 -1.34
CA ILE A 23 -6.77 -23.08 -2.72
C ILE A 23 -7.31 -21.86 -3.48
N PRO A 24 -6.61 -21.37 -4.52
CA PRO A 24 -7.09 -20.21 -5.26
C PRO A 24 -8.30 -20.64 -6.10
N GLY A 25 -9.50 -20.22 -5.68
CA GLY A 25 -10.63 -20.10 -6.59
C GLY A 25 -10.24 -19.19 -7.73
N ALA A 26 -10.62 -19.57 -8.95
CA ALA A 26 -10.25 -18.96 -10.23
C ALA A 26 -10.36 -17.42 -10.23
N ALA A 27 -9.30 -16.75 -9.80
CA ALA A 27 -9.11 -15.33 -9.98
C ALA A 27 -8.52 -15.12 -11.37
N ALA A 28 -9.33 -14.47 -12.22
CA ALA A 28 -9.04 -13.99 -13.56
C ALA A 28 -7.55 -13.72 -13.82
N ASN A 29 -6.96 -14.47 -14.76
CA ASN A 29 -5.78 -14.15 -15.58
C ASN A 29 -4.78 -13.12 -15.01
N ASP A 30 -4.38 -13.25 -13.75
CA ASP A 30 -3.26 -12.45 -13.23
C ASP A 30 -2.01 -13.07 -13.84
N LEU A 31 -1.55 -12.47 -14.95
CA LEU A 31 -0.43 -12.95 -15.73
C LEU A 31 0.78 -13.11 -14.81
N ARG A 32 1.20 -14.37 -14.62
CA ARG A 32 2.41 -14.73 -13.88
C ARG A 32 3.58 -13.93 -14.44
N PHE A 33 4.41 -13.36 -13.57
CA PHE A 33 5.56 -12.55 -13.98
C PHE A 33 6.46 -13.33 -14.95
N SER A 34 6.79 -14.58 -14.61
CA SER A 34 7.55 -15.50 -15.46
C SER A 34 6.95 -15.70 -16.86
N ALA A 35 5.61 -15.70 -16.98
CA ALA A 35 4.92 -15.85 -18.26
C ALA A 35 4.93 -14.57 -19.12
N THR A 36 5.32 -13.42 -18.56
CA THR A 36 5.43 -12.15 -19.30
C THR A 36 6.82 -11.88 -19.86
N LEU A 37 7.82 -12.69 -19.50
CA LEU A 37 9.19 -12.55 -19.97
C LEU A 37 9.39 -13.27 -21.31
N GLU A 38 10.20 -12.68 -22.18
CA GLU A 38 10.65 -13.36 -23.40
C GLU A 38 11.62 -14.50 -23.07
N LYS A 39 11.79 -15.47 -23.99
CA LYS A 39 12.68 -16.62 -23.76
C LYS A 39 14.13 -16.22 -23.46
N GLY A 40 14.63 -15.13 -24.08
CA GLY A 40 15.94 -14.57 -23.80
C GLY A 40 16.04 -14.03 -22.38
N ASP A 41 15.07 -13.20 -21.98
CA ASP A 41 14.98 -12.65 -20.63
C ASP A 41 14.88 -13.74 -19.55
N LEU A 42 14.14 -14.83 -19.81
CA LEU A 42 14.07 -15.97 -18.90
C LEU A 42 15.46 -16.59 -18.64
N ALA A 43 16.23 -16.81 -19.71
CA ALA A 43 17.58 -17.36 -19.62
C ALA A 43 18.55 -16.40 -18.91
N ASP A 44 18.50 -15.10 -19.25
CA ASP A 44 19.35 -14.07 -18.64
C ASP A 44 19.07 -13.85 -17.15
N CYS A 45 17.83 -14.07 -16.71
CA CYS A 45 17.46 -14.05 -15.30
C CYS A 45 17.79 -15.36 -14.55
N GLY A 46 18.30 -16.38 -15.24
CA GLY A 46 18.63 -17.69 -14.68
C GLY A 46 17.41 -18.52 -14.26
N LEU A 47 16.19 -18.16 -14.68
CA LEU A 47 14.96 -18.86 -14.30
C LEU A 47 14.92 -20.34 -14.72
N PRO A 48 15.49 -20.77 -15.88
CA PRO A 48 15.54 -22.18 -16.25
C PRO A 48 16.35 -23.07 -15.28
N ARG A 49 17.18 -22.49 -14.42
CA ARG A 49 17.98 -23.22 -13.42
C ARG A 49 17.21 -23.49 -12.13
N LEU A 50 16.05 -22.85 -11.96
CA LEU A 50 15.20 -22.99 -10.79
C LEU A 50 14.15 -24.07 -11.03
N SER A 51 13.69 -24.70 -9.95
CA SER A 51 12.56 -25.63 -10.03
C SER A 51 11.25 -24.89 -10.33
N SER A 52 10.25 -25.60 -10.84
CA SER A 52 8.91 -25.04 -11.06
C SER A 52 8.33 -24.41 -9.79
N ASP A 53 8.56 -25.03 -8.62
CA ASP A 53 8.08 -24.51 -7.33
C ASP A 53 8.78 -23.20 -6.95
N GLN A 54 10.10 -23.11 -7.17
CA GLN A 54 10.86 -21.88 -6.92
C GLN A 54 10.38 -20.74 -7.82
N VAL A 55 10.12 -21.01 -9.10
CA VAL A 55 9.56 -20.02 -10.04
C VAL A 55 8.18 -19.56 -9.57
N ALA A 56 7.32 -20.48 -9.12
CA ALA A 56 6.01 -20.13 -8.57
C ALA A 56 6.11 -19.25 -7.31
N VAL A 57 7.10 -19.50 -6.44
CA VAL A 57 7.39 -18.65 -5.27
C VAL A 57 7.84 -17.26 -5.70
N ILE A 58 8.72 -17.15 -6.70
CA ILE A 58 9.14 -15.84 -7.27
C ILE A 58 7.92 -15.08 -7.79
N ASP A 59 7.06 -15.72 -8.59
CA ASP A 59 5.84 -15.09 -9.12
C ASP A 59 4.92 -14.58 -8.00
N ALA A 60 4.75 -15.37 -6.93
CA ALA A 60 3.95 -14.98 -5.77
C ALA A 60 4.56 -13.79 -5.02
N LEU A 61 5.88 -13.76 -4.84
CA LEU A 61 6.60 -12.67 -4.19
C LEU A 61 6.55 -11.39 -5.03
N VAL A 62 6.74 -11.47 -6.34
CA VAL A 62 6.61 -10.32 -7.26
C VAL A 62 5.20 -9.76 -7.22
N ARG A 63 4.17 -10.61 -7.21
CA ARG A 63 2.78 -10.16 -7.07
C ARG A 63 2.55 -9.43 -5.75
N ARG A 64 3.00 -10.00 -4.62
CA ARG A 64 2.89 -9.37 -3.30
C ARG A 64 3.58 -8.00 -3.28
N ASP A 65 4.79 -7.92 -3.80
CA ASP A 65 5.57 -6.68 -3.85
C ASP A 65 4.92 -5.62 -4.76
N THR A 66 4.32 -6.06 -5.87
CA THR A 66 3.58 -5.18 -6.79
C THR A 66 2.33 -4.59 -6.12
N LEU A 67 1.58 -5.39 -5.36
CA LEU A 67 0.41 -4.92 -4.61
C LEU A 67 0.83 -3.92 -3.52
N ALA A 68 1.92 -4.19 -2.80
CA ALA A 68 2.45 -3.28 -1.78
C ALA A 68 2.84 -1.91 -2.37
N ARG A 69 3.41 -1.91 -3.58
CA ARG A 69 3.75 -0.68 -4.32
C ARG A 69 2.54 0.06 -4.88
N GLY A 70 1.50 -0.66 -5.32
CA GLY A 70 0.27 -0.06 -5.84
C GLY A 70 -0.63 0.56 -4.76
N GLY A 71 -0.61 0.03 -3.53
CA GLY A 71 -1.44 0.51 -2.43
C GLY A 71 -0.89 1.74 -1.69
N THR A 72 0.38 2.08 -1.88
CA THR A 72 1.05 3.19 -1.19
C THR A 72 1.31 4.34 -2.17
N ALA A 73 0.38 5.29 -2.23
CA ALA A 73 0.59 6.60 -2.86
C ALA A 73 1.53 7.48 -1.99
N ALA A 74 2.61 6.91 -1.45
CA ALA A 74 3.57 7.65 -0.66
C ALA A 74 4.30 8.65 -1.58
N PRO A 75 4.45 9.91 -1.15
CA PRO A 75 5.07 10.96 -1.96
C PRO A 75 6.51 10.58 -2.33
N ALA A 76 6.91 10.86 -3.56
CA ALA A 76 8.21 10.49 -4.13
C ALA A 76 9.43 10.99 -3.33
N LYS A 77 9.23 11.97 -2.44
CA LYS A 77 10.29 12.67 -1.70
C LYS A 77 10.89 11.86 -0.54
N ASP A 78 10.18 10.85 -0.02
CA ASP A 78 10.65 9.97 1.05
C ASP A 78 11.06 8.57 0.55
N ARG A 79 11.14 8.38 -0.77
CA ARG A 79 11.72 7.15 -1.34
C ARG A 79 13.23 7.20 -1.17
N VAL A 80 13.70 6.82 0.03
CA VAL A 80 15.05 6.28 0.24
C VAL A 80 15.34 5.36 -0.94
N ALA A 81 16.52 5.51 -1.57
CA ALA A 81 16.93 4.79 -2.79
C ALA A 81 16.30 3.40 -2.79
N ALA A 82 15.28 3.21 -3.63
CA ALA A 82 14.34 2.13 -3.43
C ALA A 82 15.10 0.80 -3.53
N ALA A 83 15.34 0.15 -2.38
CA ALA A 83 16.08 -1.10 -2.29
C ALA A 83 15.55 -2.05 -3.36
N VAL A 84 16.39 -2.74 -4.13
CA VAL A 84 15.96 -3.60 -5.25
C VAL A 84 15.07 -4.76 -4.78
N PHE A 85 14.37 -5.44 -5.69
CA PHE A 85 13.41 -6.50 -5.32
C PHE A 85 14.05 -7.56 -4.40
N SER A 86 15.21 -8.10 -4.76
CA SER A 86 15.95 -9.07 -3.95
C SER A 86 16.33 -8.56 -2.55
N GLN A 87 16.64 -7.27 -2.41
CA GLN A 87 17.00 -6.65 -1.13
C GLN A 87 15.80 -6.45 -0.19
N ARG A 88 14.58 -6.39 -0.74
CA ARG A 88 13.34 -6.30 0.05
C ARG A 88 12.91 -7.64 0.65
N LEU A 89 13.49 -8.74 0.18
CA LEU A 89 13.16 -10.09 0.65
C LEU A 89 13.97 -10.48 1.89
N THR A 90 13.31 -11.19 2.79
CA THR A 90 13.97 -11.83 3.93
C THR A 90 14.93 -12.93 3.47
N ALA A 91 15.86 -13.35 4.33
CA ALA A 91 16.81 -14.41 4.00
C ALA A 91 16.11 -15.75 3.67
N ASP A 92 15.04 -16.08 4.38
CA ASP A 92 14.29 -17.32 4.16
C ASP A 92 13.47 -17.28 2.86
N GLU A 93 12.90 -16.12 2.50
CA GLU A 93 12.24 -15.94 1.21
C GLU A 93 13.22 -16.09 0.06
N ARG A 94 14.43 -15.50 0.17
CA ARG A 94 15.48 -15.66 -0.84
C ARG A 94 15.91 -17.11 -1.01
N ARG A 95 16.04 -17.84 0.10
CA ARG A 95 16.37 -19.27 0.09
C ARG A 95 15.27 -20.10 -0.58
N THR A 96 14.01 -19.88 -0.19
CA THR A 96 12.84 -20.61 -0.70
C THR A 96 12.59 -20.34 -2.17
N ALA A 97 12.81 -19.10 -2.62
CA ALA A 97 12.71 -18.71 -4.03
C ALA A 97 13.89 -19.19 -4.89
N GLY A 98 14.92 -19.81 -4.30
CA GLY A 98 16.10 -20.26 -5.02
C GLY A 98 17.03 -19.14 -5.49
N LEU A 99 16.86 -17.90 -5.00
CA LEU A 99 17.69 -16.75 -5.40
C LEU A 99 19.16 -16.91 -5.04
N THR A 100 19.48 -17.78 -4.08
CA THR A 100 20.86 -18.12 -3.71
C THR A 100 21.58 -18.98 -4.77
N LEU A 101 20.85 -19.58 -5.71
CA LEU A 101 21.41 -20.38 -6.81
C LEU A 101 21.78 -19.52 -8.02
N LEU A 102 21.28 -18.29 -8.08
CA LEU A 102 21.54 -17.35 -9.15
C LEU A 102 22.89 -16.66 -8.91
N SER A 103 23.64 -16.45 -9.98
CA SER A 103 24.82 -15.60 -9.97
C SER A 103 24.42 -14.13 -9.69
N PRO A 104 25.37 -13.28 -9.24
CA PRO A 104 25.08 -11.87 -9.03
C PRO A 104 24.57 -11.15 -10.29
N ALA A 105 25.05 -11.56 -11.48
CA ALA A 105 24.61 -11.01 -12.75
C ALA A 105 23.16 -11.41 -13.08
N GLU A 106 22.81 -12.69 -12.93
CA GLU A 106 21.43 -13.19 -13.12
C GLU A 106 20.47 -12.52 -12.13
N SER A 107 20.87 -12.38 -10.85
CA SER A 107 20.05 -11.71 -9.83
C SER A 107 19.81 -10.23 -10.17
N ALA A 108 20.82 -9.52 -10.65
CA ALA A 108 20.66 -8.13 -11.08
C ALA A 108 19.75 -7.99 -12.31
N ARG A 109 19.83 -8.95 -13.26
CA ARG A 109 18.92 -9.01 -14.41
C ARG A 109 17.48 -9.28 -13.98
N LEU A 110 17.28 -10.20 -13.03
CA LEU A 110 15.97 -10.48 -12.45
C LEU A 110 15.38 -9.25 -11.76
N ASP A 111 16.16 -8.55 -10.93
CA ASP A 111 15.72 -7.33 -10.26
C ASP A 111 15.29 -6.25 -11.26
N ALA A 112 16.06 -6.05 -12.32
CA ALA A 112 15.73 -5.12 -13.39
C ALA A 112 14.46 -5.54 -14.16
N ALA A 113 14.27 -6.84 -14.42
CA ALA A 113 13.07 -7.35 -15.08
C ALA A 113 11.82 -7.16 -14.22
N VAL A 114 11.91 -7.40 -12.91
CA VAL A 114 10.82 -7.15 -11.95
C VAL A 114 10.46 -5.66 -11.91
N GLU A 115 11.46 -4.78 -11.89
CA GLU A 115 11.22 -3.33 -11.93
C GLU A 115 10.50 -2.89 -13.23
N ARG A 116 10.93 -3.39 -14.39
CA ARG A 116 10.24 -3.12 -15.67
C ARG A 116 8.79 -3.60 -15.63
N TYR A 117 8.55 -4.82 -15.14
CA TYR A 117 7.21 -5.39 -15.01
C TYR A 117 6.30 -4.53 -14.12
N GLN A 118 6.81 -4.11 -12.96
CA GLN A 118 6.07 -3.28 -12.02
C GLN A 118 5.76 -1.90 -12.59
N ASN A 119 6.74 -1.24 -13.22
CA ASN A 119 6.55 0.06 -13.84
C ASN A 119 5.53 -0.01 -14.99
N ALA A 120 5.58 -1.07 -15.82
CA ALA A 120 4.61 -1.29 -16.88
C ALA A 120 3.19 -1.50 -16.32
N ARG A 121 3.05 -2.24 -15.21
CA ARG A 121 1.75 -2.47 -14.56
C ARG A 121 1.20 -1.19 -13.93
N LEU A 122 2.04 -0.40 -13.26
CA LEU A 122 1.65 0.90 -12.70
C LEU A 122 1.26 1.89 -13.79
N ALA A 123 2.02 1.97 -14.88
CA ALA A 123 1.70 2.83 -16.02
C ALA A 123 0.34 2.46 -16.64
N ARG A 124 0.04 1.17 -16.78
CA ARG A 124 -1.29 0.71 -17.22
C ARG A 124 -2.39 1.13 -16.26
N THR A 125 -2.18 1.06 -14.95
CA THR A 125 -3.17 1.52 -13.97
C THR A 125 -3.40 3.03 -14.04
N LEU A 126 -2.34 3.82 -14.27
CA LEU A 126 -2.43 5.28 -14.36
C LEU A 126 -3.04 5.77 -15.69
N LEU A 127 -2.80 5.04 -16.78
CA LEU A 127 -3.34 5.35 -18.11
C LEU A 127 -4.71 4.73 -18.36
N ALA A 128 -5.12 3.74 -17.56
CA ALA A 128 -6.46 3.20 -17.64
C ALA A 128 -7.47 4.33 -17.37
N PRO A 129 -8.52 4.46 -18.18
CA PRO A 129 -9.60 5.38 -17.86
C PRO A 129 -10.07 5.06 -16.44
N PRO A 130 -10.33 6.07 -15.59
CA PRO A 130 -10.81 5.83 -14.24
C PRO A 130 -11.99 4.87 -14.35
N THR A 131 -11.81 3.67 -13.81
CA THR A 131 -12.91 2.73 -13.67
C THR A 131 -13.77 3.33 -12.58
N PHE A 132 -14.70 4.20 -12.99
CA PHE A 132 -15.77 4.62 -12.13
C PHE A 132 -16.44 3.32 -11.73
N VAL A 133 -16.29 2.95 -10.45
CA VAL A 133 -17.09 1.89 -9.86
C VAL A 133 -18.52 2.29 -10.19
N SER A 134 -19.14 1.57 -11.13
CA SER A 134 -20.51 1.88 -11.52
C SER A 134 -21.30 1.91 -10.22
N PRO A 135 -22.04 2.99 -9.94
CA PRO A 135 -22.79 3.08 -8.70
C PRO A 135 -23.54 1.76 -8.56
N ARG A 136 -23.21 1.00 -7.51
CA ARG A 136 -23.93 -0.24 -7.23
C ARG A 136 -25.41 0.14 -7.32
N PRO A 137 -26.24 -0.60 -8.08
CA PRO A 137 -27.66 -0.31 -8.09
C PRO A 137 -28.06 -0.24 -6.63
N ASN A 138 -28.59 0.92 -6.21
CA ASN A 138 -29.02 1.10 -4.84
C ASN A 138 -29.93 -0.09 -4.55
N LEU A 139 -29.47 -1.00 -3.68
CA LEU A 139 -30.34 -2.04 -3.16
C LEU A 139 -31.43 -1.26 -2.45
N VAL A 140 -32.57 -1.06 -3.11
CA VAL A 140 -33.74 -0.47 -2.51
C VAL A 140 -34.17 -1.49 -1.48
N PRO A 141 -33.89 -1.27 -0.18
CA PRO A 141 -34.41 -2.17 0.82
C PRO A 141 -35.93 -2.05 0.69
N THR A 142 -36.65 -3.15 0.57
CA THR A 142 -38.12 -3.17 0.49
C THR A 142 -38.80 -2.52 1.69
N GLU A 143 -38.02 -2.17 2.72
CA GLU A 143 -38.41 -1.47 3.94
C GLU A 143 -37.66 -0.13 4.10
N ARG A 144 -37.55 0.67 3.04
CA ARG A 144 -37.03 2.04 3.22
C ARG A 144 -38.01 2.81 4.11
N LYS A 145 -37.60 3.12 5.35
CA LYS A 145 -38.37 3.95 6.27
C LYS A 145 -38.69 5.27 5.55
N LYS A 146 -39.97 5.64 5.49
CA LYS A 146 -40.41 6.91 4.86
C LYS A 146 -40.09 8.13 5.72
N GLU A 147 -39.47 7.92 6.88
CA GLU A 147 -39.14 8.97 7.81
C GLU A 147 -37.93 9.77 7.31
N ARG A 148 -37.90 11.05 7.66
CA ARG A 148 -36.77 11.93 7.35
C ARG A 148 -35.60 11.51 8.23
N GLU A 149 -34.46 11.26 7.61
CA GLU A 149 -33.25 10.87 8.32
C GLU A 149 -32.24 12.02 8.31
N ILE A 150 -31.62 12.24 9.46
CA ILE A 150 -30.54 13.20 9.64
C ILE A 150 -29.32 12.41 10.07
N HIS A 151 -28.35 12.29 9.17
CA HIS A 151 -27.07 11.64 9.43
C HIS A 151 -26.03 12.72 9.71
N GLY A 152 -25.29 12.59 10.80
CA GLY A 152 -24.28 13.55 11.19
C GLY A 152 -22.95 12.87 11.48
N SER A 153 -21.85 13.48 11.04
CA SER A 153 -20.51 13.10 11.47
C SER A 153 -19.76 14.33 11.96
N PHE A 154 -19.05 14.19 13.07
CA PHE A 154 -18.11 15.18 13.54
C PHE A 154 -16.71 14.58 13.57
N SER A 155 -15.71 15.38 13.24
CA SER A 155 -14.30 14.99 13.29
C SER A 155 -13.54 16.07 14.02
N LEU A 156 -12.68 15.67 14.95
CA LEU A 156 -11.75 16.56 15.62
C LEU A 156 -10.34 16.06 15.35
N SER A 157 -9.45 16.98 14.97
CA SER A 157 -8.02 16.70 14.84
C SER A 157 -7.22 17.68 15.69
N TYR A 158 -6.13 17.17 16.24
CA TYR A 158 -5.19 17.94 17.04
C TYR A 158 -3.77 17.61 16.60
N GLY A 159 -3.02 18.65 16.24
CA GLY A 159 -1.61 18.56 15.83
C GLY A 159 -0.71 19.31 16.80
N ILE A 160 0.45 18.73 17.11
CA ILE A 160 1.52 19.40 17.86
C ILE A 160 2.82 19.18 17.10
N GLY A 161 3.65 20.23 17.00
CA GLY A 161 4.93 20.19 16.31
C GLY A 161 6.05 20.87 17.10
N SER A 162 7.29 20.56 16.74
CA SER A 162 8.47 21.27 17.24
C SER A 162 8.41 22.76 16.87
N GLY A 163 8.90 23.64 17.75
CA GLY A 163 8.90 25.09 17.51
C GLY A 163 7.65 25.83 18.00
N GLY A 164 6.89 25.23 18.92
CA GLY A 164 5.69 25.85 19.52
C GLY A 164 4.43 25.73 18.67
N TYR A 165 4.45 24.91 17.61
CA TYR A 165 3.33 24.68 16.73
C TYR A 165 2.23 23.85 17.41
N SER A 166 0.99 24.31 17.27
CA SER A 166 -0.21 23.59 17.64
C SER A 166 -1.34 23.90 16.66
N GLU A 167 -2.08 22.88 16.28
CA GLU A 167 -3.25 22.97 15.41
C GLU A 167 -4.43 22.26 16.07
N LYS A 168 -5.59 22.91 16.06
CA LYS A 168 -6.86 22.32 16.45
C LYS A 168 -7.80 22.48 15.26
N SER A 169 -8.34 21.39 14.75
CA SER A 169 -9.37 21.47 13.71
C SER A 169 -10.59 20.66 14.15
N GLY A 170 -11.77 21.19 13.84
CA GLY A 170 -13.04 20.54 14.02
C GLY A 170 -13.82 20.65 12.73
N SER A 171 -14.44 19.55 12.31
CA SER A 171 -15.40 19.56 11.22
C SER A 171 -16.68 18.84 11.61
N MET A 172 -17.80 19.32 11.07
CA MET A 172 -19.12 18.74 11.21
C MET A 172 -19.73 18.63 9.82
N THR A 173 -20.31 17.49 9.51
CA THR A 173 -21.11 17.30 8.30
C THR A 173 -22.48 16.79 8.70
N LEU A 174 -23.51 17.50 8.26
CA LEU A 174 -24.91 17.15 8.47
C LEU A 174 -25.54 16.83 7.13
N GLN A 175 -26.05 15.62 6.99
CA GLN A 175 -26.77 15.14 5.82
C GLN A 175 -28.23 14.96 6.17
N TYR A 176 -29.08 15.75 5.52
CA TYR A 176 -30.54 15.64 5.58
C TYR A 176 -31.02 14.89 4.33
N GLU A 177 -31.70 13.77 4.50
CA GLU A 177 -32.30 13.00 3.40
C GLU A 177 -33.83 13.06 3.47
N ASN A 178 -34.46 13.45 2.36
CA ASN A 178 -35.90 13.39 2.18
C ASN A 178 -36.25 12.37 1.09
N PRO A 179 -36.55 11.11 1.45
CA PRO A 179 -36.83 10.06 0.48
C PRO A 179 -38.15 10.32 -0.29
N GLU A 180 -39.12 11.02 0.30
CA GLU A 180 -40.40 11.33 -0.36
C GLU A 180 -40.24 12.34 -1.50
N LYS A 181 -39.35 13.31 -1.33
CA LYS A 181 -39.08 14.36 -2.34
C LYS A 181 -37.87 14.05 -3.21
N GLY A 182 -37.20 12.91 -2.98
CA GLY A 182 -36.06 12.46 -3.78
C GLY A 182 -34.85 13.37 -3.74
N PHE A 183 -34.62 14.10 -2.65
CA PHE A 183 -33.45 14.97 -2.51
C PHE A 183 -32.71 14.76 -1.20
N ALA A 184 -31.43 15.09 -1.20
CA ALA A 184 -30.59 15.14 -0.01
C ALA A 184 -29.83 16.48 0.02
N VAL A 185 -29.70 17.06 1.21
CA VAL A 185 -28.94 18.29 1.45
C VAL A 185 -27.83 17.96 2.44
N SER A 186 -26.58 18.30 2.09
CA SER A 186 -25.44 18.15 2.99
C SER A 186 -24.85 19.51 3.32
N VAL A 187 -24.63 19.78 4.61
CA VAL A 187 -24.02 21.00 5.12
C VAL A 187 -22.77 20.62 5.89
N GLY A 188 -21.63 21.13 5.43
CA GLY A 188 -20.33 20.98 6.09
C GLY A 188 -19.91 22.27 6.78
N TYR A 189 -19.47 22.18 8.03
CA TYR A 189 -18.79 23.24 8.75
C TYR A 189 -17.40 22.76 9.13
N THR A 190 -16.38 23.59 8.96
CA THR A 190 -15.02 23.28 9.39
C THR A 190 -14.37 24.52 9.97
N GLU A 191 -13.77 24.37 11.13
CA GLU A 191 -13.03 25.41 11.83
C GLU A 191 -11.63 24.89 12.14
N THR A 192 -10.61 25.70 11.85
CA THR A 192 -9.22 25.36 12.15
C THR A 192 -8.57 26.53 12.87
N HIS A 193 -7.98 26.24 14.02
CA HIS A 193 -7.24 27.19 14.83
C HIS A 193 -5.78 26.75 14.94
N THR A 194 -4.89 27.54 14.34
CA THR A 194 -3.46 27.26 14.29
C THR A 194 -2.69 28.29 15.12
N LYS A 195 -1.80 27.84 16.00
CA LYS A 195 -0.93 28.67 16.83
C LYS A 195 0.51 28.19 16.70
N GLY A 196 1.46 29.12 16.56
CA GLY A 196 2.90 28.80 16.62
C GLY A 196 3.51 28.22 15.34
N GLY A 197 2.92 28.51 14.17
CA GLY A 197 3.62 28.36 12.90
C GLY A 197 4.16 29.72 12.46
N VAL A 198 5.47 29.91 12.48
CA VAL A 198 6.08 30.89 11.57
C VAL A 198 5.66 30.44 10.16
N PRO A 199 5.17 31.31 9.27
CA PRO A 199 4.72 30.89 7.95
C PRO A 199 5.91 30.37 7.14
N TYR A 200 6.20 29.07 7.27
CA TYR A 200 7.23 28.38 6.48
C TYR A 200 6.92 28.42 4.98
N TYR A 201 5.69 28.77 4.60
CA TYR A 201 5.27 28.96 3.21
C TYR A 201 5.45 30.39 2.68
N LEU A 202 5.84 31.38 3.50
CA LEU A 202 6.18 32.73 3.00
C LEU A 202 7.69 32.94 2.76
N THR A 203 8.56 32.03 3.20
CA THR A 203 10.04 32.20 3.09
C THR A 203 10.73 31.27 2.10
N ARG A 204 9.98 30.41 1.37
CA ARG A 204 10.51 29.69 0.21
C ARG A 204 9.74 30.09 -1.03
N ASP A 205 10.13 31.24 -1.56
CA ASP A 205 9.93 31.53 -2.98
C ASP A 205 10.76 30.50 -3.77
N PRO A 206 10.14 29.55 -4.50
CA PRO A 206 10.88 28.55 -5.28
C PRO A 206 11.59 29.17 -6.50
N LEU A 207 11.46 30.49 -6.73
CA LEU A 207 12.05 31.21 -7.85
C LEU A 207 13.22 32.13 -7.47
N ARG A 208 13.66 32.13 -6.21
CA ARG A 208 14.93 32.78 -5.85
C ARG A 208 16.08 31.78 -5.97
N PRO A 209 17.01 31.96 -6.94
CA PRO A 209 18.17 31.08 -7.11
C PRO A 209 19.12 31.13 -5.90
#